data_AF-A0A2V8Z135-F1
#
_entry.id   AF-A0A2V8Z135-F1
#
_cell.length_a   1.000
_cell.length_b   1.000
_cell.length_c   1.000
_cell.angle_alpha   90.00
_cell.angle_beta   90.00
_cell.angle_gamma   90.00
#
_symmetry.space_group_name_H-M   'P 1'
#
loop_
_entity.id
_entity.type
_entity.pdbx_description
1 polymer ?
#
loop_
_entity_poly.entity_id
_entity_poly.type
_entity_poly.pdbx_seq_one_letter_code
_entity_poly.pdbx_strand_id
1 'polypeptide(L)'
;MPSPGSPVPPRLPVEDTYLEMLADTLESLDLPARGQFLQRFLRAICHVELPESQCVQVWDEMLVRRRNLTDQSGRQVVLKAALLDVLASSGFLRVPIIMEYEDFKKLELNAVTDPLTGLYNRRLFAESFEKELNRARRYTHPLSLVILDLHRFKEVNDKHGHPRGDEVLRVAAATLKKALRTSDSAFRIGGDEFALLLPQTDSQQALALSRRVESVFEEMLGFRSGRSAHSDCRRAALPPKAR
;
A
#
# COMPACT_ATOMS: atom_id res chain seq x y z
N MET A 1 47.46 -12.07 13.99
CA MET A 1 46.46 -12.54 14.97
C MET A 1 46.00 -11.32 15.75
N PRO A 2 44.75 -10.86 15.63
CA PRO A 2 44.28 -9.71 16.40
C PRO A 2 44.14 -10.09 17.89
N SER A 3 44.47 -9.16 18.79
CA SER A 3 44.51 -9.39 20.24
C SER A 3 43.13 -9.74 20.83
N PRO A 4 43.05 -10.68 21.80
CA PRO A 4 41.80 -11.06 22.44
C PRO A 4 41.40 -9.99 23.46
N GLY A 5 40.38 -9.19 23.15
CA GLY A 5 39.84 -8.20 24.09
C GLY A 5 39.15 -6.99 23.48
N SER A 6 39.23 -6.78 22.18
CA SER A 6 38.43 -5.72 21.53
C SER A 6 36.96 -6.17 21.48
N PRO A 7 36.00 -5.38 22.00
CA PRO A 7 34.59 -5.69 21.82
C PRO A 7 34.30 -5.77 20.33
N VAL A 8 33.79 -6.92 19.88
CA VAL A 8 33.31 -7.09 18.51
C VAL A 8 32.18 -6.07 18.34
N PRO A 9 32.32 -5.08 17.42
CA PRO A 9 31.27 -4.09 17.24
C PRO A 9 29.97 -4.82 16.86
N PRO A 10 28.82 -4.41 17.43
CA PRO A 10 27.55 -5.04 17.13
C PRO A 10 27.32 -5.02 15.62
N ARG A 11 26.97 -6.17 15.03
CA ARG A 11 26.64 -6.24 13.61
C ARG A 11 25.44 -5.32 13.37
N LEU A 12 25.61 -4.37 12.46
CA LEU A 12 24.54 -3.50 12.04
C LEU A 12 23.40 -4.33 11.41
N PRO A 13 22.13 -3.94 11.63
CA PRO A 13 21.02 -4.45 10.86
C PRO A 13 21.29 -4.37 9.35
N VAL A 14 20.77 -5.33 8.58
CA VAL A 14 20.97 -5.40 7.12
C VAL A 14 20.54 -4.10 6.43
N GLU A 15 19.44 -3.50 6.87
CA GLU A 15 18.94 -2.22 6.36
C GLU A 15 19.94 -1.06 6.53
N ASP A 16 20.64 -1.05 7.66
CA ASP A 16 21.64 -0.02 7.92
C ASP A 16 22.86 -0.21 7.04
N THR A 17 23.20 -1.46 6.69
CA THR A 17 24.28 -1.78 5.73
C THR A 17 24.00 -1.23 4.33
N TYR A 18 22.75 -1.29 3.86
CA TYR A 18 22.38 -0.71 2.56
C TYR A 18 22.51 0.82 2.56
N LEU A 19 22.15 1.49 3.66
CA LEU A 19 22.30 2.94 3.77
C LEU A 19 23.78 3.37 3.78
N GLU A 20 24.66 2.59 4.39
CA GLU A 20 26.11 2.83 4.30
C GLU A 20 26.61 2.76 2.85
N MET A 21 26.27 1.69 2.13
CA MET A 21 26.63 1.56 0.70
C MET A 21 26.07 2.70 -0.15
N LEU A 22 24.87 3.19 0.20
CA LEU A 22 24.22 4.30 -0.46
C LEU A 22 25.00 5.60 -0.24
N ALA A 23 25.53 5.82 0.96
CA ALA A 23 26.33 6.99 1.26
C ALA A 23 27.62 7.02 0.43
N ASP A 24 28.34 5.90 0.33
CA ASP A 24 29.54 5.79 -0.50
C ASP A 24 29.24 6.02 -1.98
N THR A 25 28.11 5.51 -2.46
CA THR A 25 27.67 5.70 -3.85
C THR A 25 27.34 7.16 -4.13
N LEU A 26 26.68 7.85 -3.18
CA LEU A 26 26.29 9.26 -3.33
C LEU A 26 27.50 10.19 -3.42
N GLU A 27 28.59 9.88 -2.72
CA GLU A 27 29.85 10.65 -2.80
C GLU A 27 30.46 10.62 -4.20
N SER A 28 30.22 9.55 -4.98
CA SER A 28 30.73 9.40 -6.34
C SER A 28 29.91 10.12 -7.42
N LEU A 29 28.69 10.58 -7.10
CA LEU A 29 27.80 11.27 -8.04
C LEU A 29 28.13 12.77 -8.14
N ASP A 30 27.89 13.35 -9.31
CA ASP A 30 27.94 14.80 -9.52
C ASP A 30 26.81 15.53 -8.78
N LEU A 31 27.02 16.82 -8.47
CA LEU A 31 26.11 17.61 -7.64
C LEU A 31 24.66 17.62 -8.13
N PRO A 32 24.36 17.78 -9.43
CA PRO A 32 22.98 17.75 -9.93
C PRO A 32 22.30 16.39 -9.73
N ALA A 33 22.97 15.28 -10.08
CA ALA A 33 22.38 13.96 -9.91
C ALA A 33 22.20 13.59 -8.43
N ARG A 34 23.15 13.99 -7.58
CA ARG A 34 23.07 13.82 -6.12
C ARG A 34 21.86 14.57 -5.55
N GLY A 35 21.67 15.82 -5.94
CA GLY A 35 20.52 16.64 -5.51
C GLY A 35 19.18 16.01 -5.88
N GLN A 36 19.01 15.61 -7.14
CA GLN A 36 17.79 14.93 -7.61
C GLN A 36 17.53 13.62 -6.89
N PHE A 37 18.58 12.81 -6.67
CA PHE A 37 18.46 11.57 -5.93
C PHE A 37 18.01 11.84 -4.48
N LEU A 38 18.71 12.73 -3.78
CA LEU A 38 18.42 13.06 -2.38
C LEU A 38 17.02 13.63 -2.21
N GLN A 39 16.54 14.44 -3.17
CA GLN A 39 15.17 14.93 -3.15
C GLN A 39 14.15 13.78 -3.21
N ARG A 40 14.34 12.81 -4.10
CA ARG A 40 13.47 11.63 -4.19
C ARG A 40 13.56 10.77 -2.93
N PHE A 41 14.77 10.59 -2.41
CA PHE A 41 15.03 9.79 -1.21
C PHE A 41 14.35 10.40 0.03
N LEU A 42 14.59 11.69 0.33
CA LEU A 42 14.00 12.36 1.48
C LEU A 42 12.47 12.48 1.36
N ARG A 43 11.93 12.66 0.15
CA ARG A 43 10.49 12.60 -0.08
C ARG A 43 9.93 11.21 0.22
N ALA A 44 10.63 10.16 -0.19
CA ALA A 44 10.16 8.78 -0.02
C ALA A 44 10.23 8.31 1.44
N ILE A 45 11.29 8.67 2.17
CA ILE A 45 11.56 8.16 3.51
C ILE A 45 11.02 9.09 4.60
N CYS A 46 11.14 10.40 4.41
CA CYS A 46 10.81 11.39 5.44
C CYS A 46 9.52 12.18 5.12
N HIS A 47 8.95 12.02 3.91
CA HIS A 47 7.83 12.81 3.42
C HIS A 47 8.06 14.34 3.50
N VAL A 48 9.32 14.77 3.41
CA VAL A 48 9.70 16.19 3.38
C VAL A 48 9.92 16.62 1.94
N GLU A 49 9.33 17.74 1.54
CA GLU A 49 9.55 18.35 0.23
C GLU A 49 10.54 19.51 0.35
N LEU A 50 11.77 19.28 -0.11
CA LEU A 50 12.85 20.28 -0.11
C LEU A 50 13.38 20.52 -1.54
N PRO A 51 13.86 21.73 -1.85
CA PRO A 51 14.68 21.98 -3.03
C PRO A 51 15.96 21.13 -3.03
N GLU A 52 16.47 20.76 -4.20
CA GLU A 52 17.68 19.92 -4.35
C GLU A 52 18.89 20.47 -3.57
N SER A 53 19.07 21.79 -3.55
CA SER A 53 20.14 22.45 -2.79
C SER A 53 20.03 22.22 -1.28
N GLN A 54 18.81 22.25 -0.74
CA GLN A 54 18.56 21.97 0.68
C GLN A 54 18.70 20.48 0.99
N CYS A 55 18.34 19.59 0.06
CA CYS A 55 18.55 18.15 0.20
C CYS A 55 20.04 17.81 0.37
N VAL A 56 20.91 18.44 -0.44
CA VAL A 56 22.37 18.27 -0.31
C VAL A 56 22.87 18.83 1.03
N GLN A 57 22.39 20.00 1.44
CA GLN A 57 22.77 20.58 2.75
C GLN A 57 22.39 19.67 3.92
N VAL A 58 21.17 19.13 3.94
CA VAL A 58 20.70 18.19 4.97
C VAL A 58 21.57 16.92 4.98
N TRP A 59 21.95 16.43 3.81
CA TRP A 59 22.81 15.25 3.67
C TRP A 59 24.20 15.49 4.25
N ASP A 60 24.83 16.60 3.88
CA ASP A 60 26.17 16.96 4.37
C ASP A 60 26.15 17.20 5.90
N GLU A 61 25.11 17.89 6.40
CA GLU A 61 24.91 18.08 7.84
C GLU A 61 24.73 16.75 8.57
N MET A 62 23.99 15.80 7.99
CA MET A 62 23.79 14.46 8.54
C MET A 62 25.11 13.70 8.68
N LEU A 63 25.99 13.74 7.67
CA LEU A 63 27.29 13.06 7.73
C LEU A 63 28.19 13.66 8.81
N VAL A 64 28.25 15.00 8.90
CA VAL A 64 28.99 15.70 9.96
C VAL A 64 28.40 15.37 11.33
N ARG A 65 27.07 15.40 11.46
CA ARG A 65 26.37 15.12 12.71
C ARG A 65 26.64 13.70 13.18
N ARG A 66 26.60 12.72 12.28
CA ARG A 66 26.91 11.32 12.57
C ARG A 66 28.32 11.15 13.12
N ARG A 67 29.31 11.80 12.51
CA ARG A 67 30.71 11.75 12.95
C ARG A 67 30.85 12.29 14.37
N ASN A 68 30.30 13.49 14.62
CA ASN A 68 30.32 14.12 15.94
C ASN A 68 29.65 13.25 17.01
N LEU A 69 28.47 12.69 16.72
CA LEU A 69 27.78 11.82 17.65
C LEU A 69 28.55 10.52 17.91
N THR A 70 29.22 9.97 16.89
CA THR A 70 30.05 8.77 17.02
C THR A 70 31.25 9.03 17.93
N ASP A 71 31.96 10.13 17.71
CA ASP A 71 33.14 10.51 18.50
C ASP A 71 32.78 10.79 19.96
N GLN A 72 31.66 11.48 20.21
CA GLN A 72 31.21 11.82 21.56
C GLN A 72 30.65 10.63 22.34
N SER A 73 29.94 9.72 21.65
CA SER A 73 29.27 8.60 22.30
C SER A 73 30.14 7.36 22.45
N GLY A 74 31.31 7.32 21.80
CA GLY A 74 32.20 6.15 21.77
C GLY A 74 31.58 4.92 21.10
N ARG A 75 30.46 5.09 20.39
CA ARG A 75 29.75 4.04 19.65
C ARG A 75 29.49 4.48 18.22
N GLN A 76 29.50 3.55 17.29
CA GLN A 76 29.13 3.83 15.91
C GLN A 76 27.65 4.23 15.84
N VAL A 77 27.37 5.46 15.37
CA VAL A 77 26.01 5.96 15.17
C VAL A 77 25.58 5.67 13.74
N VAL A 78 24.38 5.10 13.58
CA VAL A 78 23.81 4.79 12.26
C VAL A 78 23.28 6.04 11.56
N LEU A 79 23.28 6.04 10.22
CA LEU A 79 22.79 7.16 9.41
C LEU A 79 21.38 7.61 9.78
N LYS A 80 20.46 6.67 10.03
CA LYS A 80 19.06 6.97 10.41
C LYS A 80 18.97 7.85 11.68
N ALA A 81 19.83 7.58 12.67
CA ALA A 81 19.83 8.33 13.93
C ALA A 81 20.35 9.76 13.72
N ALA A 82 21.39 9.92 12.91
CA ALA A 82 21.90 11.25 12.55
C ALA A 82 20.89 12.04 11.70
N LEU A 83 20.20 11.38 10.77
CA LEU A 83 19.17 12.00 9.95
C LEU A 83 18.02 12.53 10.81
N LEU A 84 17.55 11.73 11.77
CA LEU A 84 16.50 12.14 12.71
C LEU A 84 16.93 13.37 13.51
N ASP A 85 18.16 13.39 14.02
CA ASP A 85 18.70 14.54 14.78
C ASP A 85 18.73 15.82 13.94
N VAL A 86 19.23 15.75 12.70
CA VAL A 86 19.29 16.89 11.79
C VAL A 86 17.89 17.39 11.42
N LEU A 87 16.97 16.49 11.04
CA LEU A 87 15.61 16.87 10.65
C LEU A 87 14.80 17.46 11.81
N ALA A 88 15.00 16.95 13.03
CA ALA A 88 14.38 17.51 14.23
C ALA A 88 14.97 18.89 14.57
N SER A 89 16.29 19.04 14.49
CA SER A 89 17.00 20.29 14.84
C SER A 89 16.75 21.43 13.85
N SER A 90 16.54 21.10 12.57
CA SER A 90 16.23 22.05 11.49
C SER A 90 14.78 22.50 11.47
N GLY A 91 13.90 21.91 12.28
CA GLY A 91 12.47 22.23 12.31
C GLY A 91 11.68 21.67 11.12
N PHE A 92 12.29 20.82 10.28
CA PHE A 92 11.58 20.11 9.21
C PHE A 92 10.61 19.06 9.77
N LEU A 93 10.89 18.54 10.97
CA LEU A 93 9.97 17.68 11.72
C LEU A 93 9.36 18.47 12.89
N ARG A 94 8.04 18.68 12.88
CA ARG A 94 7.33 19.33 13.99
C ARG A 94 7.23 18.45 15.23
N VAL A 95 6.86 17.19 15.05
CA VAL A 95 6.69 16.21 16.13
C VAL A 95 7.13 14.85 15.59
N PRO A 96 8.38 14.41 15.82
CA PRO A 96 8.80 13.07 15.45
C PRO A 96 8.06 12.04 16.31
N ILE A 97 7.37 11.10 15.68
CA ILE A 97 6.68 10.00 16.36
C ILE A 97 7.52 8.74 16.17
N ILE A 98 7.89 8.09 17.27
CA ILE A 98 8.48 6.74 17.24
C ILE A 98 7.31 5.77 17.26
N MET A 99 7.25 4.90 16.26
CA MET A 99 6.25 3.85 16.18
C MET A 99 6.91 2.49 15.98
N GLU A 100 6.31 1.46 16.55
CA GLU A 100 6.71 0.08 16.30
C GLU A 100 6.32 -0.32 14.87
N TYR A 101 7.18 -1.11 14.21
CA TYR A 101 7.00 -1.48 12.81
C TYR A 101 5.70 -2.24 12.57
N GLU A 102 5.32 -3.11 13.51
CA GLU A 102 4.09 -3.88 13.49
C GLU A 102 2.86 -2.99 13.55
N ASP A 103 2.91 -1.91 14.34
CA ASP A 103 1.82 -0.93 14.42
C ASP A 103 1.74 -0.07 13.16
N PHE A 104 2.89 0.28 12.56
CA PHE A 104 2.91 0.90 11.23
C PHE A 104 2.26 0.02 10.18
N LYS A 105 2.60 -1.28 10.15
CA LYS A 105 1.98 -2.24 9.23
C LYS A 105 0.48 -2.37 9.44
N LYS A 106 0.01 -2.42 10.69
CA LYS A 106 -1.43 -2.44 10.98
C LYS A 106 -2.09 -1.16 10.47
N LEU A 107 -1.44 -0.01 10.66
CA LEU A 107 -1.96 1.27 10.19
C LEU A 107 -2.05 1.31 8.66
N GLU A 108 -1.01 0.84 7.95
CA GLU A 108 -1.03 0.72 6.50
C GLU A 108 -2.13 -0.23 6.01
N LEU A 109 -2.23 -1.42 6.62
CA LEU A 109 -3.27 -2.39 6.29
C LEU A 109 -4.68 -1.82 6.52
N ASN A 110 -4.92 -1.19 7.66
CA ASN A 110 -6.21 -0.56 7.98
C ASN A 110 -6.52 0.62 7.05
N ALA A 111 -5.49 1.32 6.56
CA ALA A 111 -5.68 2.42 5.60
C ALA A 111 -6.17 1.93 4.24
N VAL A 112 -5.87 0.68 3.86
CA VAL A 112 -6.17 0.13 2.52
C VAL A 112 -7.16 -1.03 2.51
N THR A 113 -7.50 -1.58 3.68
CA THR A 113 -8.47 -2.69 3.82
C THR A 113 -9.73 -2.28 4.56
N ASP A 114 -10.81 -3.01 4.32
CA ASP A 114 -12.04 -2.93 5.09
C ASP A 114 -11.92 -3.81 6.34
N PRO A 115 -12.10 -3.27 7.55
CA PRO A 115 -11.83 -3.98 8.81
C PRO A 115 -12.78 -5.16 9.05
N LEU A 116 -14.00 -5.13 8.49
CA LEU A 116 -14.97 -6.20 8.68
C LEU A 116 -14.66 -7.42 7.81
N THR A 117 -14.33 -7.19 6.53
CA THR A 117 -14.18 -8.25 5.52
C THR A 117 -12.73 -8.62 5.23
N GLY A 118 -11.79 -7.73 5.56
CA GLY A 118 -10.38 -7.84 5.19
C GLY A 118 -10.13 -7.75 3.69
N LEU A 119 -11.12 -7.33 2.88
CA LEU A 119 -10.92 -6.98 1.47
C LEU A 119 -10.28 -5.59 1.37
N TYR A 120 -9.84 -5.21 0.17
CA TYR A 120 -9.42 -3.84 -0.05
C TYR A 120 -10.61 -2.89 0.05
N ASN A 121 -10.38 -1.69 0.58
CA ASN A 121 -11.43 -0.72 0.78
C ASN A 121 -11.70 0.11 -0.50
N ARG A 122 -12.77 0.90 -0.45
CA ARG A 122 -13.17 1.81 -1.52
C ARG A 122 -12.06 2.78 -1.96
N ARG A 123 -11.21 3.24 -1.04
CA ARG A 123 -10.11 4.15 -1.36
C ARG A 123 -9.09 3.46 -2.26
N LEU A 124 -8.63 2.29 -1.85
CA LEU A 124 -7.67 1.53 -2.65
C LEU A 124 -8.28 1.07 -3.99
N PHE A 125 -9.59 0.82 -4.04
CA PHE A 125 -10.28 0.53 -5.31
C PHE A 125 -10.09 1.66 -6.32
N ALA A 126 -10.37 2.91 -5.94
CA ALA A 126 -10.26 4.06 -6.85
C ALA A 126 -8.83 4.22 -7.39
N GLU A 127 -7.83 4.10 -6.51
CA GLU A 127 -6.42 4.19 -6.89
C GLU A 127 -5.98 3.03 -7.80
N SER A 128 -6.42 1.81 -7.50
CA SER A 128 -6.06 0.60 -8.25
C SER A 128 -6.73 0.57 -9.62
N PHE A 129 -7.99 1.00 -9.70
CA PHE A 129 -8.73 1.07 -10.94
C PHE A 129 -8.07 2.03 -11.93
N GLU A 130 -7.71 3.24 -11.51
CA GLU A 130 -7.01 4.21 -12.37
C GLU A 130 -5.66 3.68 -12.85
N LYS A 131 -4.88 3.04 -11.97
CA LYS A 131 -3.59 2.44 -12.31
C LYS A 131 -3.75 1.34 -13.37
N GLU A 132 -4.65 0.39 -13.15
CA GLU A 132 -4.85 -0.74 -14.07
C GLU A 132 -5.52 -0.29 -15.38
N LEU A 133 -6.42 0.70 -15.35
CA LEU A 133 -6.99 1.26 -16.57
C LEU A 133 -5.93 1.90 -17.45
N ASN A 134 -5.02 2.68 -16.86
CA ASN A 134 -3.90 3.29 -17.59
C ASN A 134 -2.95 2.23 -18.15
N ARG A 135 -2.67 1.18 -17.37
CA ARG A 135 -1.85 0.04 -17.80
C ARG A 135 -2.50 -0.72 -18.97
N ALA A 136 -3.78 -1.05 -18.86
CA ALA A 136 -4.55 -1.75 -19.87
C ALA A 136 -4.58 -0.97 -21.19
N ARG A 137 -4.78 0.36 -21.13
CA ARG A 137 -4.73 1.27 -22.29
C ARG A 137 -3.34 1.29 -22.93
N ARG A 138 -2.28 1.40 -22.13
CA ARG A 138 -0.89 1.48 -22.62
C ARG A 138 -0.45 0.21 -23.32
N TYR A 139 -0.78 -0.95 -22.76
CA TYR A 139 -0.34 -2.25 -23.28
C TYR A 139 -1.39 -2.98 -24.11
N THR A 140 -2.55 -2.35 -24.35
CA THR A 140 -3.67 -2.94 -25.10
C THR A 140 -4.08 -4.31 -24.55
N HIS A 141 -4.17 -4.41 -23.22
CA HIS A 141 -4.62 -5.62 -22.53
C HIS A 141 -6.08 -5.50 -22.12
N PRO A 142 -6.84 -6.61 -22.12
CA PRO A 142 -8.21 -6.57 -21.62
C PRO A 142 -8.21 -6.29 -20.11
N LEU A 143 -9.20 -5.54 -19.65
CA LEU A 143 -9.45 -5.26 -18.25
C LEU A 143 -10.96 -5.32 -18.05
N SER A 144 -11.39 -6.11 -17.08
CA SER A 144 -12.79 -6.24 -16.72
C SER A 144 -13.03 -5.78 -15.29
N LEU A 145 -14.16 -5.11 -15.08
CA LEU A 145 -14.67 -4.73 -13.77
C LEU A 145 -16.00 -5.45 -13.54
N VAL A 146 -16.11 -6.10 -12.39
CA VAL A 146 -17.35 -6.72 -11.91
C VAL A 146 -17.80 -5.98 -10.67
N ILE A 147 -19.04 -5.49 -10.66
CA ILE A 147 -19.69 -4.98 -9.45
C ILE A 147 -20.73 -6.01 -9.00
N LEU A 148 -20.70 -6.32 -7.70
CA LEU A 148 -21.57 -7.28 -7.04
C LEU A 148 -22.31 -6.58 -5.90
N ASP A 149 -23.60 -6.89 -5.76
CA ASP A 149 -24.44 -6.43 -4.66
C ASP A 149 -25.11 -7.63 -3.98
N LEU A 150 -25.18 -7.63 -2.65
CA LEU A 150 -25.88 -8.69 -1.90
C LEU A 150 -27.38 -8.38 -1.87
N HIS A 151 -28.14 -9.02 -2.76
CA HIS A 151 -29.58 -8.82 -2.87
C HIS A 151 -30.30 -9.07 -1.53
N ARG A 152 -31.14 -8.12 -1.11
CA ARG A 152 -31.92 -8.17 0.16
C ARG A 152 -31.07 -8.21 1.44
N PHE A 153 -29.81 -7.77 1.40
CA PHE A 153 -28.97 -7.70 2.60
C PHE A 153 -29.60 -6.88 3.74
N LYS A 154 -30.31 -5.80 3.41
CA LYS A 154 -31.07 -5.02 4.39
C LYS A 154 -32.10 -5.86 5.16
N GLU A 155 -32.82 -6.76 4.49
CA GLU A 155 -33.81 -7.62 5.14
C GLU A 155 -33.16 -8.62 6.10
N VAL A 156 -31.93 -9.07 5.81
CA VAL A 156 -31.16 -9.92 6.72
C VAL A 156 -30.84 -9.15 8.00
N ASN A 157 -30.36 -7.91 7.87
CA ASN A 157 -30.11 -7.06 9.03
C ASN A 157 -31.39 -6.78 9.82
N ASP A 158 -32.49 -6.49 9.13
CA ASP A 158 -33.77 -6.16 9.79
C ASP A 158 -34.35 -7.38 10.54
N LYS A 159 -34.18 -8.60 10.01
CA LYS A 159 -34.74 -9.83 10.60
C LYS A 159 -33.82 -10.48 11.64
N HIS A 160 -32.51 -10.40 11.46
CA HIS A 160 -31.53 -11.15 12.26
C HIS A 160 -30.50 -10.27 12.98
N GLY A 161 -30.57 -8.95 12.80
CA GLY A 161 -29.65 -7.98 13.37
C GLY A 161 -28.32 -7.87 12.60
N HIS A 162 -27.63 -6.75 12.83
CA HIS A 162 -26.34 -6.46 12.22
C HIS A 162 -25.25 -7.53 12.41
N PRO A 163 -25.11 -8.21 13.58
CA PRO A 163 -24.09 -9.24 13.75
C PRO A 163 -24.19 -10.38 12.72
N ARG A 164 -25.42 -10.74 12.31
CA ARG A 164 -25.65 -11.76 11.29
C ARG A 164 -25.32 -11.24 9.89
N GLY A 165 -25.66 -9.99 9.59
CA GLY A 165 -25.23 -9.34 8.34
C GLY A 165 -23.72 -9.26 8.22
N ASP A 166 -23.02 -8.93 9.31
CA ASP A 166 -21.57 -8.90 9.36
C ASP A 166 -20.94 -10.26 9.05
N GLU A 167 -21.53 -11.34 9.55
CA GLU A 167 -21.10 -12.71 9.22
C GLU A 167 -21.31 -13.02 7.74
N VAL A 168 -22.46 -12.63 7.17
CA VAL A 168 -22.73 -12.77 5.73
C VAL A 168 -21.68 -12.04 4.90
N LEU A 169 -21.31 -10.82 5.27
CA LEU A 169 -20.28 -10.03 4.58
C LEU A 169 -18.89 -10.68 4.69
N ARG A 170 -18.53 -11.24 5.85
CA ARG A 170 -17.27 -11.99 6.04
C ARG A 170 -17.21 -13.24 5.17
N VAL A 171 -18.29 -14.00 5.14
CA VAL A 171 -18.39 -15.22 4.29
C VAL A 171 -18.30 -14.83 2.83
N ALA A 172 -18.99 -13.76 2.42
CA ALA A 172 -18.91 -13.23 1.06
C ALA A 172 -17.49 -12.89 0.63
N ALA A 173 -16.79 -12.13 1.46
CA ALA A 173 -15.42 -11.76 1.22
C ALA A 173 -14.47 -12.95 1.13
N ALA A 174 -14.62 -13.93 2.03
CA ALA A 174 -13.81 -15.15 2.01
C ALA A 174 -14.04 -15.96 0.72
N THR A 175 -15.29 -16.06 0.26
CA THR A 175 -15.66 -16.70 -1.01
C THR A 175 -15.01 -15.99 -2.20
N LEU A 176 -15.09 -14.66 -2.26
CA LEU A 176 -14.47 -13.87 -3.32
C LEU A 176 -12.95 -14.09 -3.37
N LYS A 177 -12.26 -14.01 -2.22
CA LYS A 177 -10.81 -14.25 -2.15
C LYS A 177 -10.40 -15.63 -2.67
N LYS A 178 -11.19 -16.67 -2.40
CA LYS A 178 -10.93 -18.04 -2.88
C LYS A 178 -11.19 -18.22 -4.37
N ALA A 179 -12.12 -17.45 -4.93
CA ALA A 179 -12.46 -17.52 -6.36
C ALA A 179 -11.43 -16.80 -7.24
N LEU A 180 -10.80 -15.74 -6.73
CA LEU A 180 -9.89 -14.87 -7.48
C LEU A 180 -8.48 -15.45 -7.66
N ARG A 181 -7.83 -15.06 -8.76
CA ARG A 181 -6.39 -15.32 -9.00
C ARG A 181 -5.53 -14.29 -8.26
N THR A 182 -4.23 -14.55 -8.17
CA THR A 182 -3.25 -13.61 -7.58
C THR A 182 -3.18 -12.26 -8.28
N SER A 183 -3.50 -12.20 -9.57
CA SER A 183 -3.55 -10.96 -10.36
C SER A 183 -4.82 -10.14 -10.14
N ASP A 184 -5.86 -10.77 -9.61
CA ASP A 184 -7.18 -10.16 -9.47
C ASP A 184 -7.28 -9.49 -8.10
N SER A 185 -8.19 -8.52 -7.96
CA SER A 185 -8.37 -7.81 -6.69
C SER A 185 -9.84 -7.68 -6.36
N ALA A 186 -10.19 -8.00 -5.11
CA ALA A 186 -11.53 -7.81 -4.57
C ALA A 186 -11.55 -6.66 -3.57
N PHE A 187 -12.58 -5.82 -3.70
CA PHE A 187 -12.79 -4.62 -2.91
C PHE A 187 -14.19 -4.63 -2.31
N ARG A 188 -14.33 -4.06 -1.11
CA ARG A 188 -15.62 -3.63 -0.59
C ARG A 188 -15.77 -2.14 -0.80
N ILE A 189 -16.71 -1.75 -1.65
CA ILE A 189 -16.89 -0.36 -2.09
C ILE A 189 -18.08 0.33 -1.42
N GLY A 190 -18.98 -0.44 -0.81
CA GLY A 190 -20.15 0.00 -0.08
C GLY A 190 -20.49 -0.90 1.11
N GLY A 191 -21.70 -0.76 1.66
CA GLY A 191 -22.15 -1.57 2.79
C GLY A 191 -22.20 -3.07 2.42
N ASP A 192 -22.88 -3.38 1.34
CA ASP A 192 -23.12 -4.70 0.74
C ASP A 192 -22.56 -4.83 -0.68
N GLU A 193 -21.92 -3.78 -1.18
CA GLU A 193 -21.36 -3.71 -2.53
C GLU A 193 -19.89 -4.10 -2.57
N PHE A 194 -19.55 -4.99 -3.50
CA PHE A 194 -18.21 -5.46 -3.78
C PHE A 194 -17.81 -5.15 -5.22
N ALA A 195 -16.52 -4.92 -5.45
CA ALA A 195 -15.94 -4.77 -6.78
C ALA A 195 -14.82 -5.78 -6.99
N LEU A 196 -14.77 -6.40 -8.18
CA LEU A 196 -13.66 -7.24 -8.62
C LEU A 196 -12.97 -6.57 -9.80
N LEU A 197 -11.68 -6.29 -9.66
CA LEU A 197 -10.84 -5.78 -10.73
C LEU A 197 -10.05 -6.95 -11.32
N LEU A 198 -10.23 -7.19 -12.62
CA LEU A 198 -9.72 -8.38 -13.32
C LEU A 198 -8.79 -7.96 -14.47
N PRO A 199 -7.49 -7.75 -14.19
CA PRO A 199 -6.51 -7.48 -15.23
C PRO A 199 -6.41 -8.66 -16.21
N GLN A 200 -6.12 -8.35 -17.47
CA GLN A 200 -5.93 -9.35 -18.53
C GLN A 200 -7.11 -10.32 -18.69
N THR A 201 -8.31 -9.87 -18.36
CA THR A 201 -9.54 -10.68 -18.40
C THR A 201 -10.54 -10.03 -19.33
N ASP A 202 -11.00 -10.78 -20.33
CA ASP A 202 -12.04 -10.32 -21.25
C ASP A 202 -13.46 -10.47 -20.67
N SER A 203 -14.45 -9.92 -21.39
CA SER A 203 -15.85 -9.94 -20.95
C SER A 203 -16.44 -11.34 -20.80
N GLN A 204 -16.03 -12.33 -21.61
CA GLN A 204 -16.54 -13.70 -21.49
C GLN A 204 -15.99 -14.38 -20.25
N GLN A 205 -14.69 -14.21 -19.98
CA GLN A 205 -14.04 -14.71 -18.78
C GLN A 205 -14.58 -14.03 -17.51
N ALA A 206 -14.81 -12.73 -17.56
CA ALA A 206 -15.41 -11.98 -16.45
C ALA A 206 -16.83 -12.50 -16.15
N LEU A 207 -17.66 -12.70 -17.17
CA LEU A 207 -19.00 -13.27 -17.01
C LEU A 207 -18.97 -14.68 -16.42
N ALA A 208 -18.02 -15.53 -16.87
CA ALA A 208 -17.85 -16.87 -16.31
C ALA A 208 -17.43 -16.84 -14.84
N LEU A 209 -16.51 -15.95 -14.46
CA LEU A 209 -16.14 -15.73 -13.07
C LEU A 209 -17.33 -15.29 -12.24
N SER A 210 -18.10 -14.31 -12.74
CA SER A 210 -19.27 -13.81 -12.06
C SER A 210 -20.27 -14.91 -11.81
N ARG A 211 -20.69 -15.67 -12.82
CA ARG A 211 -21.60 -16.82 -12.64
C ARG A 211 -21.11 -17.82 -11.59
N ARG A 212 -19.80 -18.12 -11.56
CA ARG A 212 -19.21 -18.99 -10.55
C ARG A 212 -19.30 -18.40 -9.15
N VAL A 213 -19.10 -17.10 -9.03
CA VAL A 213 -19.26 -16.38 -7.76
C VAL A 213 -20.73 -16.38 -7.34
N GLU A 214 -21.66 -16.12 -8.25
CA GLU A 214 -23.11 -16.16 -8.00
C GLU A 214 -23.55 -17.55 -7.49
N SER A 215 -23.10 -18.63 -8.13
CA SER A 215 -23.47 -20.00 -7.72
C SER A 215 -22.98 -20.34 -6.31
N VAL A 216 -21.77 -19.92 -5.94
CA VAL A 216 -21.24 -20.14 -4.59
C VAL A 216 -22.01 -19.32 -3.56
N PHE A 217 -22.43 -18.11 -3.93
CA PHE A 217 -23.28 -17.28 -3.07
C PHE A 217 -24.67 -17.88 -2.85
N GLU A 218 -25.29 -18.40 -3.91
CA GLU A 218 -26.59 -19.08 -3.83
C GLU A 218 -26.53 -20.31 -2.92
N GLU A 219 -25.48 -21.13 -3.06
CA GLU A 219 -25.31 -22.35 -2.28
C GLU A 219 -25.00 -22.08 -0.80
N MET A 220 -24.13 -21.10 -0.51
CA MET A 220 -23.66 -20.83 0.86
C MET A 220 -24.60 -19.93 1.67
N LEU A 221 -25.27 -18.98 1.01
CA LEU A 221 -26.07 -17.98 1.70
C LEU A 221 -27.58 -18.12 1.46
N GLY A 222 -28.01 -18.94 0.48
CA GLY A 222 -29.43 -19.05 0.13
C GLY A 222 -30.01 -17.78 -0.52
N PHE A 223 -29.16 -16.87 -1.01
CA PHE A 223 -29.54 -15.64 -1.69
C PHE A 223 -29.04 -15.64 -3.14
N ARG A 224 -29.83 -15.06 -4.05
CA ARG A 224 -29.34 -14.69 -5.38
C ARG A 224 -28.46 -13.44 -5.26
N SER A 225 -27.32 -13.37 -5.94
CA SER A 225 -26.58 -12.10 -6.07
C SER A 225 -27.41 -11.08 -6.86
N GLY A 226 -27.38 -9.83 -6.41
CA GLY A 226 -28.02 -8.71 -7.10
C GLY A 226 -27.10 -8.20 -8.22
N ARG A 227 -27.69 -7.93 -9.39
CA ARG A 227 -27.11 -7.31 -10.59
C ARG A 227 -25.58 -7.35 -10.68
N SER A 228 -25.06 -8.42 -11.27
CA SER A 228 -23.71 -8.43 -11.81
C SER A 228 -23.61 -7.49 -13.02
N ALA A 229 -22.98 -6.32 -12.84
CA ALA A 229 -22.67 -5.42 -13.95
C ALA A 229 -21.24 -5.69 -14.44
N HIS A 230 -21.10 -5.98 -15.73
CA HIS A 230 -19.81 -6.20 -16.38
C HIS A 230 -19.57 -5.10 -17.39
N SER A 231 -18.42 -4.43 -17.30
CA SER A 231 -17.95 -3.55 -18.36
C SER A 231 -16.61 -4.04 -18.88
N ASP A 232 -16.53 -4.27 -20.20
CA ASP A 232 -15.26 -4.46 -20.91
C ASP A 232 -14.64 -3.07 -21.09
N CYS A 233 -13.54 -2.80 -20.40
CA CYS A 233 -12.95 -1.46 -20.38
C CYS A 233 -12.23 -1.07 -21.69
N ARG A 234 -12.31 -1.87 -22.77
CA ARG A 234 -11.78 -1.51 -24.10
C ARG A 234 -12.29 -0.14 -24.62
N ARG A 235 -13.45 0.35 -24.14
CA ARG A 235 -14.04 1.69 -24.44
C ARG A 235 -14.83 2.31 -23.27
N ALA A 236 -14.39 2.17 -22.02
CA ALA A 236 -15.14 2.76 -20.90
C ALA A 236 -14.99 4.30 -20.82
N ALA A 237 -15.97 5.02 -21.37
CA ALA A 237 -16.43 6.29 -20.82
C ALA A 237 -17.20 5.98 -19.54
N LEU A 238 -16.96 6.75 -18.48
CA LEU A 238 -17.60 6.59 -17.18
C LEU A 238 -19.13 6.48 -17.33
N PRO A 239 -19.83 5.63 -16.54
CA PRO A 239 -21.27 5.74 -16.44
C PRO A 239 -21.64 7.13 -15.93
N PRO A 240 -22.66 7.80 -16.50
CA PRO A 240 -23.07 9.11 -16.03
C PRO A 240 -23.55 8.98 -14.57
N LYS A 241 -23.13 9.93 -13.73
CA LYS A 241 -23.62 10.08 -12.36
C LYS A 241 -25.15 10.04 -12.39
N ALA A 242 -25.75 9.01 -11.80
CA ALA A 242 -27.19 9.02 -11.53
C ALA A 242 -27.46 10.19 -10.57
N ARG A 243 -28.32 11.12 -11.02
CA ARG A 243 -28.91 12.17 -10.19
C ARG A 243 -29.98 11.58 -9.28
#